data_AF-A0A0A6PFK2-F1
#
_entry.id   AF-A0A0A6PFK2-F1
#
_cell.length_a   1.000
_cell.length_b   1.000
_cell.length_c   1.000
_cell.angle_alpha   90.00
_cell.angle_beta   90.00
_cell.angle_gamma   90.00
#
_symmetry.space_group_name_H-M   'P 1'
#
loop_
_entity.id
_entity.type
_entity.pdbx_description
1 polymer ?
#
loop_
_entity_poly.entity_id
_entity_poly.type
_entity_poly.pdbx_seq_one_letter_code
_entity_poly.pdbx_strand_id
1 'polypeptide(L)'
;MKMINSLYIKNYKLFKELRIDSLAQVNLIIGKNNVGKTSLLEALMLYSDDKNIVRNIFNVLRIIKRNANLSSQHYLEMLTTLFHTLDEAIFIGANEEKGYFI
;
A
#
# COMPACT_ATOMS: atom_id res chain seq x y z
N MET A 1 -6.21 -2.75 17.67
CA MET A 1 -5.79 -1.79 16.65
C MET A 1 -5.68 -0.40 17.27
N LYS A 2 -4.47 0.17 17.25
CA LYS A 2 -4.23 1.56 17.69
C LYS A 2 -4.75 2.50 16.58
N MET A 3 -5.29 3.66 16.93
CA MET A 3 -5.72 4.65 15.93
C MET A 3 -4.51 5.05 15.08
N ILE A 4 -4.68 5.13 13.75
CA ILE A 4 -3.67 5.68 12.83
C ILE A 4 -3.89 7.19 12.78
N ASN A 5 -2.95 7.95 13.32
CA ASN A 5 -2.96 9.41 13.44
C ASN A 5 -2.04 10.07 12.43
N SER A 6 -1.05 9.35 11.91
CA SER A 6 -0.20 9.80 10.80
C SER A 6 0.15 8.63 9.90
N LEU A 7 0.44 8.91 8.63
CA LEU A 7 0.77 7.92 7.62
C LEU A 7 1.92 8.41 6.75
N TYR A 8 2.88 7.53 6.51
CA TYR A 8 3.97 7.78 5.59
C TYR A 8 4.11 6.62 4.60
N ILE A 9 4.00 6.93 3.31
CA ILE A 9 4.13 5.99 2.20
C ILE A 9 5.27 6.46 1.29
N LYS A 10 6.17 5.54 0.94
CA LYS A 10 7.25 5.78 -0.03
C LYS A 10 7.31 4.65 -1.05
N ASN A 11 7.64 5.01 -2.29
CA ASN A 11 7.92 4.09 -3.39
C ASN A 11 6.75 3.14 -3.74
N TYR A 12 5.51 3.56 -3.53
CA TYR A 12 4.33 2.72 -3.75
C TYR A 12 3.42 3.29 -4.84
N LYS A 13 3.31 2.59 -5.97
CA LYS A 13 2.49 2.94 -7.13
C LYS A 13 2.69 4.41 -7.57
N LEU A 14 1.63 5.22 -7.46
CA LEU A 14 1.63 6.63 -7.81
C LEU A 14 2.38 7.51 -6.80
N PHE A 15 2.67 6.98 -5.60
CA PHE A 15 3.32 7.71 -4.52
C PHE A 15 4.82 7.46 -4.54
N LYS A 16 5.58 8.39 -5.13
CA LYS A 16 7.02 8.50 -4.85
C LYS A 16 7.24 8.70 -3.34
N GLU A 17 6.52 9.68 -2.80
CA GLU A 17 6.46 9.99 -1.38
C GLU A 17 5.09 10.61 -1.07
N LEU A 18 4.43 10.16 -0.01
CA LEU A 18 3.19 10.73 0.52
C LEU A 18 3.25 10.73 2.04
N ARG A 19 3.06 11.91 2.64
CA ARG A 19 2.95 12.11 4.09
C ARG A 19 1.59 12.68 4.43
N ILE A 20 0.93 12.08 5.42
CA ILE A 20 -0.28 12.59 6.03
C ILE A 20 0.00 12.70 7.52
N ASP A 21 0.26 13.92 7.97
CA ASP A 21 0.73 14.16 9.34
C ASP A 21 -0.39 14.11 10.38
N SER A 22 -1.65 14.24 9.94
CA SER A 22 -2.83 14.20 10.80
C SER A 22 -3.99 13.48 10.14
N LEU A 23 -4.39 12.36 10.74
CA LEU A 23 -5.59 11.59 10.45
C LEU A 23 -6.49 11.64 11.68
N ALA A 24 -7.78 11.93 11.45
CA ALA A 24 -8.81 11.85 12.46
C ALA A 24 -9.41 10.44 12.53
N GLN A 25 -10.34 10.20 13.45
CA GLN A 25 -11.11 8.94 13.50
C GLN A 25 -11.89 8.68 12.20
N VAL A 26 -12.35 9.75 11.54
CA VAL A 26 -13.04 9.71 10.25
C VAL A 26 -12.35 10.71 9.32
N ASN A 27 -11.92 10.23 8.15
CA ASN A 27 -11.28 11.05 7.12
C ASN A 27 -12.04 10.92 5.81
N LEU A 28 -12.26 12.04 5.12
CA LEU A 28 -12.86 12.07 3.80
C LEU A 28 -11.76 12.27 2.75
N ILE A 29 -11.50 11.23 1.95
CA ILE A 29 -10.51 11.27 0.87
C ILE A 29 -11.23 11.45 -0.47
N ILE A 30 -11.07 12.62 -1.09
CA ILE A 30 -11.71 12.99 -2.37
C ILE A 30 -10.68 13.28 -3.46
N GLY A 31 -11.13 13.31 -4.71
CA GLY A 31 -10.30 13.64 -5.87
C GLY A 31 -10.80 12.97 -7.15
N LYS A 32 -10.20 13.31 -8.29
CA LYS A 32 -10.52 12.70 -9.60
C LYS A 32 -10.21 11.20 -9.62
N ASN A 33 -10.75 10.46 -10.58
CA ASN A 33 -10.38 9.07 -10.78
C ASN A 33 -8.89 8.94 -11.09
N ASN A 34 -8.30 7.82 -10.66
CA ASN A 34 -6.90 7.48 -10.94
C ASN A 34 -5.82 8.37 -10.28
N VAL A 35 -6.17 9.21 -9.30
CA VAL A 35 -5.20 10.06 -8.58
C VAL A 35 -4.56 9.38 -7.34
N GLY A 36 -4.78 8.07 -7.15
CA GLY A 36 -4.19 7.31 -6.04
C GLY A 36 -5.11 7.04 -4.85
N LYS A 37 -6.41 7.36 -4.91
CA LYS A 37 -7.34 7.06 -3.80
C LYS A 37 -7.39 5.57 -3.45
N THR A 38 -7.50 4.70 -4.45
CA THR A 38 -7.44 3.23 -4.24
C THR A 38 -6.08 2.80 -3.73
N SER A 39 -4.99 3.38 -4.27
CA SER A 39 -3.62 3.10 -3.83
C SER A 39 -3.39 3.45 -2.36
N LEU A 40 -4.01 4.52 -1.86
CA LEU A 40 -3.94 4.85 -0.45
C LEU A 40 -4.59 3.76 0.43
N LEU A 41 -5.75 3.24 0.03
CA LEU A 41 -6.40 2.14 0.75
C LEU A 41 -5.60 0.83 0.66
N GLU A 42 -5.00 0.52 -0.49
CA GLU A 42 -4.17 -0.66 -0.66
C GLU A 42 -2.88 -0.58 0.18
N ALA A 43 -2.27 0.60 0.31
CA ALA A 43 -1.14 0.81 1.21
C ALA A 43 -1.52 0.55 2.68
N LEU A 44 -2.70 1.03 3.10
CA LEU A 44 -3.22 0.73 4.44
C LEU A 44 -3.48 -0.77 4.65
N MET A 45 -3.90 -1.50 3.62
CA MET A 45 -4.02 -2.96 3.68
C MET A 45 -2.66 -3.66 3.83
N LEU A 46 -1.61 -3.15 3.18
CA LEU A 46 -0.25 -3.68 3.35
C LEU A 46 0.26 -3.48 4.79
N TYR A 47 -0.10 -2.35 5.41
CA TYR A 47 0.24 -2.00 6.80
C TYR A 47 -0.66 -2.69 7.85
N SER A 48 -1.57 -3.59 7.48
CA SER A 48 -2.56 -4.15 8.41
C SER A 48 -1.94 -4.84 9.65
N ASP A 49 -2.74 -4.98 10.72
CA ASP A 49 -2.35 -5.66 11.98
C ASP A 49 -1.86 -7.12 11.75
N ASP A 50 -2.21 -7.76 10.62
CA ASP A 50 -1.61 -9.02 10.21
C ASP A 50 -0.17 -8.77 9.74
N LYS A 51 0.81 -9.09 10.60
CA LYS A 51 2.24 -8.94 10.32
C LYS A 51 2.75 -9.86 9.20
N ASN A 52 1.90 -10.71 8.61
CA ASN A 52 2.27 -11.52 7.47
C ASN A 52 2.25 -10.69 6.17
N ILE A 53 3.36 -10.02 5.92
CA ILE A 53 3.52 -9.15 4.75
C ILE A 53 3.28 -9.86 3.42
N VAL A 54 3.69 -11.13 3.30
CA VAL A 54 3.49 -11.94 2.09
C VAL A 54 1.99 -12.12 1.82
N ARG A 55 1.21 -12.45 2.84
CA ARG A 55 -0.24 -12.56 2.72
C ARG A 55 -0.89 -11.23 2.33
N ASN A 56 -0.46 -10.12 2.93
CA ASN A 56 -0.99 -8.80 2.63
C ASN A 56 -0.71 -8.40 1.18
N ILE A 57 0.50 -8.66 0.68
CA ILE A 57 0.85 -8.49 -0.73
C ILE A 57 -0.07 -9.33 -1.61
N PHE A 58 -0.23 -10.62 -1.33
CA PHE A 58 -1.13 -11.48 -2.10
C PHE A 58 -2.58 -10.97 -2.11
N ASN A 59 -3.07 -10.44 -1.00
CA ASN A 59 -4.40 -9.84 -0.93
C ASN A 59 -4.53 -8.62 -1.84
N VAL A 60 -3.53 -7.72 -1.82
CA VAL A 60 -3.49 -6.56 -2.73
C VAL A 60 -3.42 -7.00 -4.19
N LEU A 61 -2.55 -7.96 -4.53
CA LEU A 61 -2.43 -8.47 -5.90
C LEU A 61 -3.73 -9.12 -6.39
N ARG A 62 -4.45 -9.84 -5.52
CA ARG A 62 -5.77 -10.41 -5.84
C ARG A 62 -6.84 -9.35 -6.08
N ILE A 63 -6.81 -8.23 -5.34
CA ILE A 63 -7.75 -7.12 -5.56
C ILE A 63 -7.49 -6.46 -6.91
N ILE A 64 -6.22 -6.25 -7.26
CA ILE A 64 -5.83 -5.67 -8.55
C ILE A 64 -6.31 -6.53 -9.71
N LYS A 65 -6.35 -7.86 -9.54
CA LYS A 65 -6.80 -8.80 -10.58
C LYS A 65 -7.85 -9.78 -10.06
N ARG A 66 -9.09 -9.29 -9.95
CA ARG A 66 -10.26 -10.13 -9.62
C ARG A 66 -10.42 -11.21 -10.70
N ASN A 67 -10.19 -12.47 -10.34
CA ASN A 67 -10.40 -13.67 -11.15
C ASN A 67 -9.41 -13.92 -12.30
N ALA A 68 -8.14 -14.15 -11.96
CA ALA A 68 -7.24 -14.79 -12.91
C ALA A 68 -6.53 -15.99 -12.29
N ASN A 69 -6.57 -17.13 -12.98
CA ASN A 69 -5.64 -18.25 -12.75
C ASN A 69 -4.26 -17.80 -13.25
N LEU A 70 -3.56 -17.05 -12.41
CA LEU A 70 -2.25 -16.50 -12.72
C LEU A 70 -1.19 -17.53 -12.41
N SER A 71 -0.30 -17.75 -13.37
CA SER A 71 0.99 -18.38 -13.07
C SER A 71 1.79 -17.52 -12.08
N SER A 72 2.71 -18.15 -11.36
CA SER A 72 3.62 -17.45 -10.44
C SER A 72 4.36 -16.30 -11.13
N GLN A 73 4.70 -16.43 -12.41
CA GLN A 73 5.35 -15.38 -13.20
C GLN A 73 4.53 -14.09 -13.26
N HIS A 74 3.21 -14.20 -13.47
CA HIS A 74 2.36 -13.02 -13.51
C HIS A 74 2.22 -12.35 -12.14
N TYR A 75 2.29 -13.10 -11.04
CA TYR A 75 2.31 -12.49 -9.70
C TYR A 75 3.60 -11.69 -9.48
N LEU A 76 4.74 -12.16 -9.99
CA LEU A 76 6.01 -11.41 -9.93
C LEU A 76 5.92 -10.13 -10.77
N GLU A 77 5.40 -10.21 -11.99
CA GLU A 77 5.17 -9.02 -12.83
C GLU A 77 4.19 -8.05 -12.18
N MET A 78 3.13 -8.53 -11.53
CA MET A 78 2.22 -7.65 -10.81
C MET A 78 2.86 -7.05 -9.56
N LEU A 79 3.72 -7.79 -8.86
CA LEU A 79 4.46 -7.27 -7.73
C LEU A 79 5.33 -6.08 -8.15
N THR A 80 6.02 -6.15 -9.30
CA THR A 80 6.83 -5.03 -9.78
C THR A 80 5.99 -3.76 -10.04
N THR A 81 4.71 -3.91 -10.41
CA THR A 81 3.80 -2.76 -10.58
C THR A 81 3.44 -2.03 -9.28
N LEU A 82 3.71 -2.62 -8.11
CA LEU A 82 3.50 -1.96 -6.83
C LEU A 82 4.57 -0.92 -6.55
N PHE A 83 5.74 -1.04 -7.16
CA PHE A 83 6.88 -0.14 -6.92
C PHE A 83 6.81 1.07 -7.85
N HIS A 84 7.22 2.23 -7.34
CA HIS A 84 7.50 3.37 -8.22
C HIS A 84 8.84 3.20 -8.95
N THR A 85 9.85 2.72 -8.22
CA THR A 85 11.15 2.25 -8.72
C THR A 85 11.55 0.96 -8.01
N LEU A 86 12.24 0.06 -8.72
CA LEU A 86 12.72 -1.21 -8.18
C LEU A 86 14.05 -1.09 -7.41
N ASP A 87 14.69 0.08 -7.44
CA ASP A 87 15.97 0.34 -6.75
C ASP A 87 15.78 0.64 -5.26
N GLU A 88 14.55 0.87 -4.82
CA GLU A 88 14.20 1.14 -3.44
C GLU A 88 13.13 0.16 -2.94
N ALA A 89 13.10 -0.10 -1.64
CA ALA A 89 12.01 -0.83 -1.01
C ALA A 89 10.73 0.03 -0.93
N ILE A 90 9.56 -0.60 -0.87
CA ILE A 90 8.32 0.09 -0.46
C ILE A 90 8.40 0.33 1.04
N PHE A 91 8.07 1.55 1.47
CA PHE A 91 7.91 1.88 2.88
C PHE A 91 6.46 2.28 3.16
N ILE A 92 5.85 1.65 4.16
CA ILE A 92 4.55 2.07 4.71
C ILE A 92 4.62 2.02 6.22
N GLY A 93 4.45 3.18 6.86
CA GLY A 93 4.46 3.34 8.31
C GLY A 93 3.39 4.30 8.79
N ALA A 94 3.02 4.18 10.07
CA ALA A 94 2.05 5.06 10.72
C ALA A 94 2.47 5.36 12.16
N ASN A 95 1.97 6.48 12.71
CA ASN A 95 2.21 6.89 14.09
C ASN A 95 3.68 6.98 14.50
N GLU A 96 4.56 7.37 13.58
CA GLU A 96 6.03 7.40 13.79
C GLU A 96 6.66 6.03 14.08
N GLU A 97 5.90 4.93 13.97
CA GLU A 97 6.41 3.57 14.15
C GLU A 97 7.22 3.14 12.91
N LYS A 98 8.23 2.29 13.12
CA LYS A 98 9.02 1.71 12.01
C LYS A 98 8.08 0.97 11.07
N GLY A 99 7.98 1.45 9.83
CA GLY A 99 7.19 0.82 8.77
C GLY A 99 7.80 -0.50 8.29
N TYR A 100 7.06 -1.19 7.44
CA TYR A 100 7.57 -2.37 6.74
C TYR A 100 8.36 -1.94 5.52
N PHE A 101 9.54 -2.53 5.35
CA PHE A 101 10.28 -2.52 4.09
C PHE A 101 9.83 -3.76 3.31
N ILE A 102 9.24 -3.55 2.14
CA ILE A 102 8.95 -4.60 1.16
C ILE A 102 9.96 -4.52 0.03
#